data_AF-A0A7X6X8W8-F1
#
_entry.id   AF-A0A7X6X8W8-F1
#
_cell.length_a   1.000
_cell.length_b   1.000
_cell.length_c   1.000
_cell.angle_alpha   90.00
_cell.angle_beta   90.00
_cell.angle_gamma   90.00
#
_symmetry.space_group_name_H-M   'P 1'
#
loop_
_entity.id
_entity.type
_entity.pdbx_description
1 polymer ?
#
loop_
_entity_poly.entity_id
_entity_poly.type
_entity_poly.pdbx_seq_one_letter_code
_entity_poly.pdbx_strand_id
1 'polypeptide(L)' 'GVKRISNDPYDVDFIAVEASKVANHVKNFPVEWILDDYAGVSEEAHAYINPLLVGTPQIRYDEKGLPLYTHPFYLNK' A
#
# COMPACT_ATOMS: atom_id res chain seq x y z
N GLY A 1 9.72 3.63 8.50
CA GLY A 1 9.17 2.34 8.07
C GLY A 1 7.82 2.12 8.71
N VAL A 2 7.00 1.24 8.14
CA VAL A 2 5.71 0.82 8.71
C VAL A 2 5.86 -0.60 9.23
N LYS A 3 5.54 -0.84 10.50
CA LYS A 3 5.60 -2.16 11.13
C LYS A 3 4.19 -2.60 11.50
N ARG A 4 3.75 -3.75 10.98
CA ARG A 4 2.48 -4.36 11.37
C ARG A 4 2.54 -4.85 12.82
N ILE A 5 1.55 -4.50 13.64
CA ILE A 5 1.44 -4.92 15.04
C ILE A 5 0.24 -5.84 15.29
N SER A 6 -0.82 -5.75 14.48
CA SER A 6 -1.98 -6.65 14.53
C SER A 6 -2.54 -6.90 13.13
N ASN A 7 -3.15 -8.07 12.93
CA ASN A 7 -3.84 -8.45 11.69
C ASN A 7 -5.36 -8.24 11.78
N ASP A 8 -5.95 -8.44 12.97
CA ASP A 8 -7.38 -8.29 13.22
C ASP A 8 -7.64 -7.72 14.64
N PRO A 9 -7.93 -6.41 14.77
CA PRO A 9 -7.97 -5.42 13.70
C PRO A 9 -6.57 -5.18 13.10
N TYR A 10 -6.49 -4.77 11.83
CA TYR A 10 -5.22 -4.38 11.22
C TYR A 10 -4.70 -3.09 11.83
N ASP A 11 -3.48 -3.14 12.36
CA ASP A 11 -2.87 -1.99 13.01
C ASP A 11 -1.35 -1.94 12.77
N VAL A 12 -0.79 -0.73 12.80
CA VAL A 12 0.61 -0.46 12.46
C VAL A 12 1.26 0.58 13.36
N ASP A 13 2.55 0.38 13.60
CA ASP A 13 3.45 1.37 14.19
C ASP A 13 4.34 2.02 13.13
N PHE A 14 4.63 3.31 13.32
CA PHE A 14 5.61 4.04 12.54
C PHE A 14 6.96 4.04 13.26
N ILE A 15 7.99 3.55 12.56
CA ILE A 15 9.33 3.39 13.13
C ILE A 15 10.38 4.17 12.32
N ALA A 16 11.37 4.70 13.02
CA ALA A 16 12.59 5.19 12.39
C ALA A 16 13.47 4.02 11.94
N VAL A 17 14.03 4.10 10.74
CA VAL A 17 14.99 3.11 10.22
C VAL A 17 16.14 3.88 9.59
N GLU A 18 17.37 3.46 9.89
CA GLU A 18 18.57 4.03 9.27
C GLU A 18 18.50 3.88 7.75
N ALA A 19 18.82 4.96 7.02
CA ALA A 19 18.75 4.97 5.55
C ALA A 19 19.63 3.89 4.92
N SER A 20 20.80 3.60 5.51
CA SER A 20 21.72 2.54 5.07
C SER A 20 21.09 1.14 5.08
N LYS A 21 20.08 0.90 5.94
CA LYS A 21 19.36 -0.39 6.04
C LYS A 21 18.24 -0.53 5.01
N VAL A 22 17.93 0.54 4.27
CA VAL A 22 16.87 0.56 3.25
C VAL A 22 17.45 0.81 1.87
N ALA A 23 18.52 1.62 1.77
CA ALA A 23 19.22 1.87 0.54
C ALA A 23 19.66 0.54 -0.10
N ASN A 24 19.33 0.36 -1.38
CA ASN A 24 19.63 -0.84 -2.18
C ASN A 24 18.97 -2.15 -1.68
N HIS A 25 18.03 -2.10 -0.74
CA HIS A 25 17.24 -3.27 -0.34
C HIS A 25 15.86 -3.25 -1.00
N VAL A 26 15.53 -4.31 -1.73
CA VAL A 26 14.23 -4.51 -2.37
C VAL A 26 13.42 -5.53 -1.59
N LYS A 27 12.15 -5.21 -1.30
CA LYS A 27 11.19 -6.19 -0.78
C LYS A 27 10.58 -6.95 -1.95
N ASN A 28 11.10 -8.15 -2.22
CA ASN A 28 10.58 -9.01 -3.28
C ASN A 28 9.22 -9.60 -2.89
N PHE A 29 8.44 -9.96 -3.91
CA PHE A 29 7.22 -10.75 -3.70
C PHE A 29 7.61 -12.18 -3.27
N PRO A 30 7.03 -12.72 -2.18
CA PRO A 30 7.33 -14.08 -1.74
C PRO A 30 6.93 -15.11 -2.80
N VAL A 31 7.81 -16.05 -3.11
CA VAL A 31 7.56 -17.07 -4.16
C VAL A 31 6.55 -18.10 -3.66
N GLU A 32 6.58 -18.41 -2.36
CA GLU A 32 5.62 -19.25 -1.65
C GLU A 32 4.18 -18.72 -1.69
N TRP A 33 4.01 -17.45 -2.03
CA TRP A 33 2.69 -16.85 -2.22
C TRP A 33 2.12 -17.09 -3.62
N ILE A 34 2.91 -17.57 -4.57
CA ILE A 34 2.46 -17.83 -5.94
C ILE A 34 1.99 -19.29 -6.03
N LEU A 35 0.74 -19.49 -6.45
CA LEU A 35 0.22 -20.84 -6.70
C LEU A 35 0.73 -21.37 -8.04
N ASP A 36 0.85 -22.69 -8.14
CA ASP A 36 1.18 -23.37 -9.39
C ASP A 36 0.14 -23.10 -10.49
N ASP A 37 0.53 -23.38 -11.73
CA ASP A 37 -0.34 -23.28 -12.91
C ASP A 37 -1.01 -21.90 -13.10
N TYR A 38 -0.35 -20.83 -12.64
CA TYR A 38 -0.88 -19.45 -12.69
C TYR A 38 -2.23 -19.30 -11.96
N ALA A 39 -2.50 -20.14 -10.97
CA ALA A 39 -3.77 -20.18 -10.25
C ALA A 39 -3.99 -19.00 -9.27
N GLY A 40 -3.05 -18.04 -9.22
CA GLY A 40 -3.15 -16.85 -8.38
C GLY A 40 -2.22 -16.91 -7.18
N VAL A 41 -2.72 -16.50 -6.02
CA VAL A 41 -1.92 -16.38 -4.79
C VAL A 41 -2.45 -17.24 -3.65
N SER A 42 -1.57 -17.58 -2.70
CA SER A 42 -1.90 -18.41 -1.54
C SER A 42 -2.83 -17.71 -0.55
N GLU A 43 -3.47 -18.50 0.32
CA GLU A 43 -4.29 -17.96 1.42
C GLU A 43 -3.47 -17.07 2.37
N GLU A 44 -2.19 -17.36 2.55
CA GLU A 44 -1.28 -16.52 3.32
C GLU A 44 -1.11 -15.13 2.69
N ALA A 45 -0.98 -15.08 1.37
CA ALA A 45 -0.93 -13.83 0.63
C ALA A 45 -2.25 -13.05 0.79
N HIS A 46 -3.39 -13.74 0.73
CA HIS A 46 -4.70 -13.13 0.99
C HIS A 46 -4.79 -12.56 2.40
N ALA A 47 -4.42 -13.34 3.43
CA ALA A 47 -4.39 -12.88 4.81
C ALA A 47 -3.46 -11.67 5.02
N TYR A 48 -2.36 -11.60 4.27
CA TYR A 48 -1.46 -10.45 4.32
C TYR A 48 -2.05 -9.21 3.61
N ILE A 49 -2.64 -9.37 2.43
CA ILE A 49 -3.05 -8.27 1.54
C ILE A 49 -4.42 -7.73 1.90
N ASN A 50 -5.39 -8.58 2.22
CA ASN A 50 -6.79 -8.18 2.42
C ASN A 50 -6.96 -7.00 3.39
N PRO A 51 -6.29 -6.96 4.56
CA PRO A 51 -6.44 -5.83 5.47
C PRO A 51 -5.87 -4.51 4.94
N LEU A 52 -4.96 -4.56 3.96
CA LEU A 52 -4.36 -3.37 3.32
C LEU A 52 -5.33 -2.68 2.35
N LEU A 53 -6.37 -3.38 1.91
CA LEU A 53 -7.36 -2.88 0.96
C LEU A 53 -8.59 -2.26 1.66
N VAL A 54 -8.64 -2.34 2.99
CA VAL A 54 -9.79 -1.88 3.76
C VAL A 54 -9.84 -0.36 3.82
N GLY A 55 -11.00 0.20 3.47
CA GLY A 55 -11.27 1.63 3.50
C GLY A 55 -11.44 2.24 2.11
N THR A 56 -12.09 3.39 2.04
CA THR A 56 -12.26 4.15 0.80
C THR A 56 -11.94 5.61 1.08
N PRO A 57 -11.01 6.24 0.33
CA PRO A 57 -10.70 7.64 0.54
C PRO A 57 -11.89 8.51 0.14
N GLN A 58 -12.09 9.62 0.87
CA GLN A 58 -13.05 10.63 0.45
C GLN A 58 -12.48 11.43 -0.71
N ILE A 59 -13.06 11.28 -1.89
CA ILE A 59 -12.69 12.03 -3.10
C ILE A 59 -13.61 13.25 -3.21
N ARG A 60 -13.04 14.43 -3.43
CA ARG A 60 -13.80 15.66 -3.72
C ARG A 60 -14.01 15.78 -5.24
N TYR A 61 -15.17 16.29 -5.65
CA TYR A 61 -15.55 16.44 -7.05
C TYR A 61 -15.92 17.89 -7.35
N ASP A 62 -15.69 18.33 -8.58
CA ASP A 62 -16.13 19.63 -9.08
C ASP A 62 -17.62 19.62 -9.50
N GLU A 63 -18.12 20.77 -9.94
CA GLU A 63 -19.48 20.93 -10.45
C GLU A 63 -19.81 20.11 -11.70
N LYS A 64 -18.79 19.60 -12.42
CA LYS A 64 -18.91 18.76 -13.61
C LYS A 64 -18.78 17.27 -13.29
N GLY A 65 -18.61 16.91 -12.02
CA GLY A 65 -18.46 15.53 -11.57
C GLY A 65 -17.07 14.95 -11.78
N LEU A 66 -16.04 15.77 -11.98
CA LEU A 66 -14.65 15.33 -12.12
C LEU A 66 -13.92 15.38 -10.76
N PRO A 67 -13.01 14.44 -10.45
CA PRO A 67 -12.20 14.50 -9.24
C PRO A 67 -11.36 15.78 -9.17
N LEU A 68 -11.36 16.43 -8.01
CA LEU A 68 -10.52 17.59 -7.76
C LEU A 68 -9.07 17.16 -7.54
N TYR A 69 -8.18 17.69 -8.37
CA TYR A 69 -6.73 17.53 -8.25
C TYR A 69 -6.08 18.81 -7.71
N THR A 70 -4.91 18.67 -7.07
CA THR A 70 -4.08 19.82 -6.69
C THR A 70 -3.24 20.25 -7.87
N HIS A 71 -3.16 21.56 -8.11
CA HIS A 71 -2.23 22.13 -9.09
C HIS A 71 -0.97 22.65 -8.37
N PRO A 72 0.22 22.10 -8.64
CA PRO A 72 1.44 22.58 -8.02
C PRO A 72 1.73 24.05 -8.35
N PHE A 73 2.07 24.85 -7.34
CA PHE A 73 2.27 26.29 -7.47
C PHE A 73 3.24 26.70 -8.59
N TYR A 74 4.32 25.92 -8.78
CA TYR A 74 5.36 26.18 -9.78
C TYR A 74 5.02 25.67 -11.19
N LEU A 75 3.85 25.06 -11.41
CA LEU A 75 3.35 24.66 -12.73
C LEU A 75 2.32 25.66 -13.28
N ASN A 76 2.16 26.82 -12.63
CA ASN A 76 1.41 27.94 -13.18
C ASN A 76 2.27 28.59 -14.29
N LYS A 77 1.82 28.46 -15.53
CA LYS A 77 2.32 29.25 -16.66
C LYS A 77 1.75 30.66 -16.63
#